data_AF-A0A6P7YYS3-F1
#
_entry.id   AF-A0A6P7YYS3-F1
#
_cell.length_a   1.000
_cell.length_b   1.000
_cell.length_c   1.000
_cell.angle_alpha   90.00
_cell.angle_beta   90.00
_cell.angle_gamma   90.00
#
_symmetry.space_group_name_H-M   'P 1'
#
loop_
_entity.id
_entity.type
_entity.pdbx_description
1 polymer ?
#
loop_
_entity_poly.entity_id
_entity_poly.type
_entity_poly.pdbx_seq_one_letter_code
_entity_poly.pdbx_strand_id
1 'polypeptide(L)'
;MAAALRAAAARGLAFALWSSSPGPALVRKRSDGGPVLTASPQTSLADESLSVAVRGLEPRQRVTLRAQVVSQQGCLFNSCAHYQADESGCLDLATAPSTGGDYTGVEPMGLFWGLAPAGMEKQHQRLEHSIDVEEPMIVEMLVHEGFSQPKSSIHGPVLARIKVQRQFAGPGVRKIRLREGVVRGSLFIPPGDGPFPGVIDMFGDEGGLLEFRSSLLANRGFAALALPYFGFEDLPVSMKDFQLEYFEQTARFLQRHPKAKATTIKEALAKWEEKAGQKASEAKEVKLYAQIPPIEKMDASLSTLAHCEKLSLSTNCIEKIANLNGLKNLRILSLGRNNIKNLNGLEAVGDMLEELWISYNLIEKLKGIHVMKKLKVLYISNNLVKDWGEFAKLADLPLLEDLVFVGNPLEEKHSSEGNWLEEATKRLPRLKKLDGTPVIKQEEEEGEGEN
;
A
#
# COMPACT_ATOMS: atom_id res chain seq x y z
N MET A 1 -6.05 44.71 -12.74
CA MET A 1 -5.86 43.74 -13.84
C MET A 1 -5.87 42.28 -13.33
N ALA A 2 -5.13 41.93 -12.28
CA ALA A 2 -5.18 40.58 -11.67
C ALA A 2 -6.54 40.19 -11.04
N ALA A 3 -7.29 41.15 -10.48
CA ALA A 3 -8.64 40.89 -9.97
C ALA A 3 -9.70 40.67 -11.08
N ALA A 4 -9.49 41.26 -12.27
CA ALA A 4 -10.41 41.11 -13.41
C ALA A 4 -10.26 39.73 -14.08
N LEU A 5 -9.05 39.16 -14.09
CA LEU A 5 -8.80 37.79 -14.58
C LEU A 5 -9.42 36.72 -13.67
N ARG A 6 -9.52 36.97 -12.35
CA ARG A 6 -10.18 36.05 -11.40
C ARG A 6 -11.70 36.01 -11.54
N ALA A 7 -12.32 37.11 -11.95
CA ALA A 7 -13.78 37.17 -12.15
C ALA A 7 -14.22 36.62 -13.52
N ALA A 8 -13.41 36.77 -14.57
CA ALA A 8 -13.74 36.34 -15.93
C ALA A 8 -13.70 34.81 -16.12
N ALA A 9 -12.88 34.09 -15.33
CA ALA A 9 -12.85 32.63 -15.36
C ALA A 9 -14.09 31.98 -14.74
N ALA A 10 -14.81 32.68 -13.86
CA ALA A 10 -16.00 32.18 -13.17
C ALA A 10 -17.32 32.47 -13.92
N ARG A 11 -17.31 33.35 -14.94
CA ARG A 11 -18.50 33.73 -15.71
C ARG A 11 -18.10 33.86 -17.18
N GLY A 12 -18.27 32.80 -17.96
CA GLY A 12 -17.89 32.75 -19.37
C GLY A 12 -18.58 33.82 -20.24
N LEU A 13 -17.97 35.00 -20.32
CA LEU A 13 -18.38 36.09 -21.21
C LEU A 13 -17.15 36.65 -21.94
N ALA A 14 -17.19 36.59 -23.27
CA ALA A 14 -16.21 37.18 -24.17
C ALA A 14 -16.48 38.68 -24.36
N PHE A 15 -15.43 39.50 -24.30
CA PHE A 15 -15.47 40.87 -24.81
C PHE A 15 -14.55 40.99 -26.02
N ALA A 16 -15.14 41.38 -27.16
CA ALA A 16 -14.44 41.79 -28.35
C ALA A 16 -14.02 43.26 -28.20
N LEU A 17 -12.74 43.56 -28.45
CA LEU A 17 -12.27 44.91 -28.69
C LEU A 17 -11.49 44.92 -30.01
N TRP A 18 -11.98 45.71 -30.96
CA TRP A 18 -11.32 46.00 -32.22
C TRP A 18 -10.09 46.88 -32.00
N SER A 19 -9.01 46.59 -32.72
CA SER A 19 -8.04 47.60 -33.14
C SER A 19 -7.43 47.24 -34.50
N SER A 20 -7.26 48.28 -35.30
CA SER A 20 -6.92 48.41 -36.72
C SER A 20 -5.66 47.68 -37.24
N SER A 21 -5.76 47.22 -38.50
CA SER A 21 -4.71 46.60 -39.34
C SER A 21 -3.52 47.52 -39.67
N PRO A 22 -2.38 46.91 -40.07
CA PRO A 22 -1.76 47.33 -41.34
C PRO A 22 -1.27 46.17 -42.23
N GLY A 23 -1.52 46.30 -43.54
CA GLY A 23 -0.65 45.88 -44.66
C GLY A 23 -0.52 44.37 -45.01
N PRO A 24 -0.62 43.97 -46.30
CA PRO A 24 -0.69 42.56 -46.67
C PRO A 24 0.70 41.93 -46.75
N ALA A 25 1.02 41.02 -45.83
CA ALA A 25 2.08 40.04 -46.03
C ALA A 25 1.53 38.88 -46.87
N LEU A 26 2.30 38.44 -47.87
CA LEU A 26 1.97 37.36 -48.80
C LEU A 26 1.33 36.15 -48.07
N VAL A 27 0.05 35.92 -48.33
CA VAL A 27 -0.67 34.73 -47.88
C VAL A 27 -0.21 33.55 -48.73
N ARG A 28 0.75 32.77 -48.22
CA ARG A 28 0.88 31.37 -48.64
C ARG A 28 -0.41 30.67 -48.23
N LYS A 29 -1.13 30.10 -49.20
CA LYS A 29 -2.26 29.19 -48.96
C LYS A 29 -1.80 28.07 -48.03
N ARG A 30 -2.17 28.15 -46.75
CA ARG A 30 -2.15 27.00 -45.84
C ARG A 30 -3.15 25.99 -46.39
N SER A 31 -2.71 24.77 -46.63
CA SER A 31 -3.58 23.62 -46.82
C SER A 31 -4.52 23.50 -45.62
N ASP A 32 -5.79 23.15 -45.86
CA ASP A 32 -6.81 23.01 -44.82
C ASP A 32 -6.35 22.08 -43.69
N GLY A 33 -6.30 22.63 -42.47
CA GLY A 33 -5.96 21.95 -41.21
C GLY A 33 -4.67 22.49 -40.58
N GLY A 34 -4.79 23.39 -39.60
CA GLY A 34 -3.65 23.77 -38.76
C GLY A 34 -3.18 22.61 -37.86
N PRO A 35 -2.11 22.80 -37.05
CA PRO A 35 -1.59 21.75 -36.18
C PRO A 35 -2.68 21.19 -35.25
N VAL A 36 -2.69 19.86 -35.08
CA VAL A 36 -3.65 19.14 -34.23
C VAL A 36 -2.88 18.44 -33.12
N LEU A 37 -3.21 18.76 -31.87
CA LEU A 37 -2.71 18.09 -30.67
C LEU A 37 -3.73 17.03 -30.24
N THR A 38 -3.28 15.80 -30.09
CA THR A 38 -4.11 14.66 -29.66
C THR A 38 -3.56 14.02 -28.39
N ALA A 39 -4.46 13.59 -27.52
CA ALA A 39 -4.17 12.77 -26.35
C ALA A 39 -5.09 11.54 -26.36
N SER A 40 -4.52 10.33 -26.21
CA SER A 40 -5.30 9.09 -26.23
C SER A 40 -4.88 8.14 -25.09
N PRO A 41 -5.81 7.75 -24.20
CA PRO A 41 -7.18 8.27 -24.08
C PRO A 41 -7.21 9.75 -23.63
N GLN A 42 -8.23 10.50 -24.07
CA GLN A 42 -8.42 11.90 -23.65
C GLN A 42 -9.04 12.03 -22.24
N THR A 43 -9.77 11.00 -21.81
CA THR A 43 -10.28 10.83 -20.45
C THR A 43 -9.77 9.51 -19.90
N SER A 44 -9.12 9.52 -18.74
CA SER A 44 -8.60 8.32 -18.09
C SER A 44 -8.50 8.50 -16.59
N LEU A 45 -8.18 7.42 -15.87
CA LEU A 45 -7.82 7.55 -14.47
C LEU A 45 -6.52 8.35 -14.32
N ALA A 46 -6.39 9.03 -13.18
CA ALA A 46 -5.26 9.90 -12.87
C ALA A 46 -3.93 9.14 -12.76
N ASP A 47 -3.97 7.84 -12.50
CA ASP A 47 -2.83 6.93 -12.39
C ASP A 47 -2.54 6.13 -13.69
N GLU A 48 -3.28 6.37 -14.78
CA GLU A 48 -3.07 5.70 -16.07
C GLU A 48 -2.25 6.52 -17.05
N SER A 49 -1.35 5.89 -17.80
CA SER A 49 -0.61 6.56 -18.87
C SER A 49 -1.51 6.92 -20.04
N LEU A 50 -1.13 7.97 -20.78
CA LEU A 50 -1.74 8.33 -22.06
C LEU A 50 -0.68 8.63 -23.11
N SER A 51 -1.07 8.54 -24.37
CA SER A 51 -0.24 8.93 -25.52
C SER A 51 -0.53 10.37 -25.92
N VAL A 52 0.51 11.13 -26.28
CA VAL A 52 0.39 12.51 -26.75
C VAL A 52 1.12 12.64 -28.08
N ALA A 53 0.43 13.19 -29.08
CA ALA A 53 1.02 13.45 -30.38
C ALA A 53 0.53 14.78 -30.97
N VAL A 54 1.36 15.38 -31.83
CA VAL A 54 1.01 16.55 -32.64
C VAL A 54 1.19 16.20 -34.10
N ARG A 55 0.24 16.59 -34.95
CA ARG A 55 0.30 16.41 -36.41
C ARG A 55 0.04 17.74 -37.11
N GLY A 56 0.52 17.86 -38.34
CA GLY A 56 0.30 19.06 -39.16
C GLY A 56 1.19 20.25 -38.76
N LEU A 57 2.34 19.98 -38.14
CA LEU A 57 3.42 20.96 -37.98
C LEU A 57 4.19 21.07 -39.31
N GLU A 58 4.99 22.12 -39.46
CA GLU A 58 5.96 22.19 -40.55
C GLU A 58 7.09 21.17 -40.31
N PRO A 59 7.72 20.62 -41.37
CA PRO A 59 8.87 19.72 -41.23
C PRO A 59 9.96 20.34 -40.34
N ARG A 60 10.41 19.59 -39.32
CA ARG A 60 11.42 20.06 -38.35
C ARG A 60 11.05 21.32 -37.57
N GLN A 61 9.77 21.68 -37.51
CA GLN A 61 9.29 22.83 -36.73
C GLN A 61 9.62 22.65 -35.24
N ARG A 62 10.18 23.70 -34.65
CA ARG A 62 10.42 23.79 -33.22
C ARG A 62 9.17 24.24 -32.50
N VAL A 63 8.78 23.52 -31.46
CA VAL A 63 7.60 23.81 -30.65
C VAL A 63 7.88 23.65 -29.17
N THR A 64 7.13 24.38 -28.36
CA THR A 64 7.09 24.20 -26.90
C THR A 64 5.75 23.61 -26.53
N LEU A 65 5.74 22.42 -25.95
CA LEU A 65 4.54 21.86 -25.36
C LEU A 65 4.43 22.33 -23.93
N ARG A 66 3.20 22.64 -23.50
CA ARG A 66 2.89 23.09 -22.15
C ARG A 66 1.70 22.30 -21.61
N ALA A 67 1.77 21.87 -20.35
CA ALA A 67 0.58 21.45 -19.61
C ALA A 67 0.25 22.48 -18.52
N GLN A 68 -1.03 22.69 -18.26
CA GLN A 68 -1.53 23.61 -17.24
C GLN A 68 -2.70 22.99 -16.50
N VAL A 69 -2.74 23.20 -15.18
CA VAL A 69 -3.87 22.84 -14.32
C VAL A 69 -4.08 23.94 -13.29
N VAL A 70 -5.33 24.18 -12.93
CA VAL A 70 -5.69 25.09 -11.84
C VAL A 70 -6.20 24.25 -10.69
N SER A 71 -5.59 24.39 -9.51
CA SER A 71 -6.07 23.69 -8.30
C SER A 71 -7.41 24.24 -7.83
N GLN A 72 -8.08 23.56 -6.90
CA GLN A 72 -9.33 24.06 -6.31
C GLN A 72 -9.16 25.41 -5.58
N GLN A 73 -7.96 25.68 -5.05
CA GLN A 73 -7.60 26.95 -4.41
C GLN A 73 -7.31 28.05 -5.43
N GLY A 74 -7.40 27.75 -6.73
CA GLY A 74 -7.13 28.69 -7.82
C GLY A 74 -5.65 28.89 -8.13
N CYS A 75 -4.76 28.05 -7.59
CA CYS A 75 -3.32 28.11 -7.87
C CYS A 75 -3.04 27.49 -9.24
N LEU A 76 -2.32 28.21 -10.11
CA LEU A 76 -1.89 27.70 -11.41
C LEU A 76 -0.65 26.82 -11.27
N PHE A 77 -0.73 25.61 -11.79
CA PHE A 77 0.42 24.72 -12.01
C PHE A 77 0.67 24.58 -13.49
N ASN A 78 1.93 24.51 -13.89
CA ASN A 78 2.32 24.26 -15.26
C ASN A 78 3.65 23.51 -15.36
N SER A 79 3.85 22.95 -16.55
CA SER A 79 5.11 22.37 -17.01
C SER A 79 5.27 22.69 -18.49
N CYS A 80 6.50 22.66 -18.99
CA CYS A 80 6.81 22.84 -20.39
C CYS A 80 8.04 22.03 -20.83
N ALA A 81 8.04 21.68 -22.12
CA ALA A 81 9.13 20.94 -22.74
C ALA A 81 9.27 21.32 -24.22
N HIS A 82 10.51 21.35 -24.69
CA HIS A 82 10.88 21.73 -26.06
C HIS A 82 11.01 20.50 -26.95
N TYR A 83 10.36 20.54 -28.10
CA TYR A 83 10.33 19.44 -29.06
C TYR A 83 10.52 19.94 -30.48
N GLN A 84 11.05 19.06 -31.34
CA GLN A 84 11.15 19.30 -32.77
C GLN A 84 10.33 18.24 -33.51
N ALA A 85 9.47 18.68 -34.44
CA ALA A 85 8.74 17.76 -35.31
C ALA A 85 9.68 16.97 -36.22
N ASP A 86 9.23 15.80 -36.68
CA ASP A 86 9.93 15.03 -37.71
C ASP A 86 9.81 15.68 -39.11
N GLU A 87 10.33 14.99 -40.13
CA GLU A 87 10.28 15.45 -41.52
C GLU A 87 8.87 15.46 -42.12
N SER A 88 7.94 14.72 -41.51
CA SER A 88 6.53 14.68 -41.90
C SER A 88 5.67 15.71 -41.17
N GLY A 89 6.26 16.50 -40.25
CA GLY A 89 5.50 17.45 -39.44
C GLY A 89 4.73 16.79 -38.29
N CYS A 90 5.18 15.62 -37.84
CA CYS A 90 4.60 14.88 -36.72
C CYS A 90 5.52 14.92 -35.50
N LEU A 91 4.92 14.81 -34.32
CA LEU A 91 5.61 14.69 -33.04
C LEU A 91 4.87 13.67 -32.19
N ASP A 92 5.57 12.65 -31.68
CA ASP A 92 5.03 11.67 -30.74
C ASP A 92 5.89 11.64 -29.48
N LEU A 93 5.31 11.96 -28.33
CA LEU A 93 6.03 12.07 -27.06
C LEU A 93 6.53 10.71 -26.55
N ALA A 94 6.02 9.60 -27.09
CA ALA A 94 6.52 8.26 -26.78
C ALA A 94 7.93 8.01 -27.32
N THR A 95 8.36 8.76 -28.34
CA THR A 95 9.62 8.51 -29.07
C THR A 95 10.48 9.75 -29.23
N ALA A 96 9.87 10.94 -29.30
CA ALA A 96 10.58 12.18 -29.48
C ALA A 96 11.20 12.66 -28.15
N PRO A 97 12.52 12.88 -28.08
CA PRO A 97 13.15 13.40 -26.88
C PRO A 97 12.85 14.88 -26.71
N SER A 98 12.54 15.29 -25.49
CA SER A 98 12.56 16.71 -25.13
C SER A 98 14.00 17.21 -25.10
N THR A 99 14.22 18.40 -25.67
CA THR A 99 15.53 19.04 -25.83
C THR A 99 15.77 20.18 -24.83
N GLY A 100 14.78 20.50 -23.98
CA GLY A 100 14.85 21.59 -23.02
C GLY A 100 13.47 21.85 -22.37
N GLY A 101 13.43 22.80 -21.43
CA GLY A 101 12.25 23.06 -20.60
C GLY A 101 12.45 22.51 -19.19
N ASP A 102 11.38 22.01 -18.58
CA ASP A 102 11.38 21.50 -17.20
C ASP A 102 11.97 20.08 -17.09
N TYR A 103 12.13 19.38 -18.21
CA TYR A 103 12.78 18.07 -18.30
C TYR A 103 13.39 17.86 -19.70
N THR A 104 14.21 16.81 -19.85
CA THR A 104 14.84 16.43 -21.13
C THR A 104 14.81 14.92 -21.31
N GLY A 105 14.93 14.43 -22.55
CA GLY A 105 14.90 12.99 -22.86
C GLY A 105 13.51 12.50 -23.28
N VAL A 106 13.38 11.19 -23.51
CA VAL A 106 12.12 10.56 -23.93
C VAL A 106 11.26 10.28 -22.70
N GLU A 107 10.43 11.26 -22.34
CA GLU A 107 9.60 11.26 -21.14
C GLU A 107 8.11 11.44 -21.51
N PRO A 108 7.38 10.36 -21.84
CA PRO A 108 6.03 10.47 -22.43
C PRO A 108 5.02 11.14 -21.48
N MET A 109 5.21 10.95 -20.17
CA MET A 109 4.39 11.55 -19.11
C MET A 109 5.07 12.77 -18.46
N GLY A 110 6.15 13.28 -19.05
CA GLY A 110 6.96 14.40 -18.53
C GLY A 110 6.15 15.64 -18.18
N LEU A 111 5.22 16.03 -19.06
CA LEU A 111 4.35 17.18 -18.83
C LEU A 111 3.42 17.01 -17.61
N PHE A 112 3.12 15.79 -17.19
CA PHE A 112 2.24 15.53 -16.04
C PHE A 112 3.01 15.52 -14.73
N TRP A 113 4.09 14.73 -14.63
CA TRP A 113 4.87 14.68 -13.39
C TRP A 113 5.73 15.94 -13.18
N GLY A 114 6.01 16.69 -14.25
CA GLY A 114 6.72 17.98 -14.20
C GLY A 114 5.86 19.18 -13.81
N LEU A 115 4.55 19.00 -13.54
CA LEU A 115 3.69 20.09 -13.09
C LEU A 115 4.20 20.69 -11.77
N ALA A 116 4.49 21.98 -11.79
CA ALA A 116 4.94 22.74 -10.63
C ALA A 116 4.13 24.05 -10.50
N PRO A 117 4.08 24.68 -9.32
CA PRO A 117 3.46 25.99 -9.16
C PRO A 117 4.06 26.97 -10.18
N ALA A 118 3.20 27.67 -10.93
CA ALA A 118 3.65 28.63 -11.92
C ALA A 118 4.48 29.74 -11.24
N GLY A 119 5.42 30.36 -11.97
CA GLY A 119 6.37 31.31 -11.38
C GLY A 119 5.75 32.56 -10.70
N MET A 120 4.46 32.82 -10.93
CA MET A 120 3.69 33.89 -10.27
C MET A 120 3.00 33.45 -8.97
N GLU A 121 2.93 32.15 -8.73
CA GLU A 121 2.35 31.55 -7.52
C GLU A 121 3.39 31.46 -6.40
N LYS A 122 2.91 31.24 -5.17
CA LYS A 122 3.80 30.95 -4.04
C LYS A 122 4.57 29.66 -4.32
N GLN A 123 5.85 29.64 -3.96
CA GLN A 123 6.65 28.43 -4.02
C GLN A 123 6.15 27.40 -2.99
N HIS A 124 6.44 26.12 -3.24
CA HIS A 124 6.08 24.99 -2.38
C HIS A 124 4.58 24.77 -2.18
N GLN A 125 3.75 25.22 -3.13
CA GLN A 125 2.33 24.84 -3.15
C GLN A 125 2.19 23.39 -3.60
N ARG A 126 1.34 22.63 -2.92
CA ARG A 126 0.97 21.27 -3.30
C ARG A 126 -0.17 21.34 -4.31
N LEU A 127 -0.09 20.53 -5.36
CA LEU A 127 -1.23 20.33 -6.24
C LEU A 127 -2.27 19.50 -5.48
N GLU A 128 -3.24 20.18 -4.88
CA GLU A 128 -4.34 19.53 -4.20
C GLU A 128 -5.32 18.97 -5.23
N HIS A 129 -5.76 17.74 -4.99
CA HIS A 129 -6.80 17.09 -5.77
C HIS A 129 -8.17 17.60 -5.31
N SER A 130 -9.17 17.41 -6.17
CA SER A 130 -10.53 17.74 -5.79
C SER A 130 -10.93 17.02 -4.50
N ILE A 131 -11.53 17.74 -3.56
CA ILE A 131 -12.21 17.13 -2.40
C ILE A 131 -13.27 16.14 -2.89
N ASP A 132 -13.88 16.43 -4.04
CA ASP A 132 -14.79 15.52 -4.71
C ASP A 132 -14.04 14.69 -5.77
N VAL A 133 -13.76 13.43 -5.44
CA VAL A 133 -13.10 12.47 -6.34
C VAL A 133 -13.91 12.15 -7.61
N GLU A 134 -15.18 12.56 -7.69
CA GLU A 134 -16.00 12.45 -8.89
C GLU A 134 -15.68 13.56 -9.90
N GLU A 135 -15.10 14.69 -9.46
CA GLU A 135 -14.66 15.76 -10.35
C GLU A 135 -13.27 15.44 -10.95
N PRO A 136 -13.14 15.41 -12.29
CA PRO A 136 -11.84 15.17 -12.92
C PRO A 136 -10.93 16.38 -12.80
N MET A 137 -9.64 16.12 -12.65
CA MET A 137 -8.62 17.14 -12.87
C MET A 137 -8.49 17.41 -14.38
N ILE A 138 -8.70 18.66 -14.77
CA ILE A 138 -8.61 19.09 -16.17
C ILE A 138 -7.22 19.64 -16.44
N VAL A 139 -6.46 18.95 -17.28
CA VAL A 139 -5.14 19.39 -17.76
C VAL A 139 -5.31 19.99 -19.15
N GLU A 140 -5.10 21.30 -19.28
CA GLU A 140 -5.04 21.95 -20.59
C GLU A 140 -3.62 21.81 -21.15
N MET A 141 -3.52 21.18 -22.31
CA MET A 141 -2.26 21.01 -23.03
C MET A 141 -2.24 21.93 -24.24
N LEU A 142 -1.12 22.63 -24.44
CA LEU A 142 -0.94 23.62 -25.49
C LEU A 142 0.35 23.36 -26.27
N VAL A 143 0.30 23.62 -27.57
CA VAL A 143 1.48 23.66 -28.45
C VAL A 143 1.74 25.12 -28.80
N HIS A 144 2.91 25.62 -28.43
CA HIS A 144 3.38 26.96 -28.79
C HIS A 144 4.41 26.89 -29.91
N GLU A 145 4.39 27.86 -30.81
CA GLU A 145 5.42 28.01 -31.83
C GLU A 145 6.77 28.43 -31.23
N GLY A 146 7.84 27.73 -31.61
CA GLY A 146 9.20 28.02 -31.17
C GLY A 146 9.56 27.45 -29.79
N PHE A 147 10.80 27.68 -29.39
CA PHE A 147 11.29 27.34 -28.04
C PHE A 147 11.09 28.51 -27.10
N SER A 148 10.49 28.28 -25.93
CA SER A 148 10.49 29.24 -24.84
C SER A 148 11.91 29.42 -24.27
N GLN A 149 12.26 30.62 -23.84
CA GLN A 149 13.53 30.81 -23.12
C GLN A 149 13.39 30.29 -21.68
N PRO A 150 14.47 29.75 -21.08
CA PRO A 150 14.46 29.32 -19.69
C PRO A 150 14.06 30.48 -18.77
N LYS A 151 13.10 30.24 -17.86
CA LYS A 151 12.58 31.22 -16.89
C LYS A 151 11.92 32.47 -17.50
N SER A 152 11.62 32.50 -18.80
CA SER A 152 10.81 33.57 -19.43
C SER A 152 9.35 33.14 -19.55
N SER A 153 8.46 34.11 -19.81
CA SER A 153 7.13 33.81 -20.36
C SER A 153 7.26 32.95 -21.62
N ILE A 154 6.36 31.99 -21.80
CA ILE A 154 6.30 31.20 -23.04
C ILE A 154 5.87 32.16 -24.16
N HIS A 155 6.79 32.45 -25.07
CA HIS A 155 6.57 33.30 -26.23
C HIS A 155 6.17 32.45 -27.44
N GLY A 156 5.31 32.99 -28.30
CA GLY A 156 4.83 32.33 -29.52
C GLY A 156 3.32 32.03 -29.49
N PRO A 157 2.62 32.15 -30.65
CA PRO A 157 1.20 31.85 -30.73
C PRO A 157 0.92 30.39 -30.37
N VAL A 158 -0.25 30.14 -29.78
CA VAL A 158 -0.76 28.78 -29.57
C VAL A 158 -1.18 28.21 -30.92
N LEU A 159 -0.50 27.15 -31.34
CA LEU A 159 -0.75 26.42 -32.58
C LEU A 159 -1.89 25.41 -32.45
N ALA A 160 -1.97 24.74 -31.29
CA ALA A 160 -2.99 23.74 -30.98
C ALA A 160 -3.23 23.67 -29.48
N ARG A 161 -4.41 23.21 -29.07
CA ARG A 161 -4.73 22.93 -27.66
C ARG A 161 -5.68 21.75 -27.51
N ILE A 162 -5.62 21.06 -26.38
CA ILE A 162 -6.57 20.03 -25.99
C ILE A 162 -6.77 20.05 -24.47
N LYS A 163 -7.93 19.60 -24.00
CA LYS A 163 -8.18 19.36 -22.57
C LYS A 163 -8.21 17.86 -22.32
N VAL A 164 -7.36 17.40 -21.41
CA VAL A 164 -7.31 16.02 -20.93
C VAL A 164 -8.00 15.95 -19.57
N GLN A 165 -8.83 14.93 -19.37
CA GLN A 165 -9.53 14.70 -18.11
C GLN A 165 -8.88 13.55 -17.34
N ARG A 166 -8.50 13.81 -16.10
CA ARG A 166 -7.87 12.84 -15.19
C ARG A 166 -8.82 12.55 -14.03
N GLN A 167 -9.48 11.42 -14.08
CA GLN A 167 -10.49 10.98 -13.11
C GLN A 167 -9.86 10.28 -11.90
N PHE A 168 -10.45 10.44 -10.72
CA PHE A 168 -10.01 9.74 -9.50
C PHE A 168 -10.93 8.59 -9.11
N ALA A 169 -12.15 8.56 -9.65
CA ALA A 169 -13.08 7.43 -9.57
C ALA A 169 -13.54 7.06 -10.98
N GLY A 170 -13.40 5.78 -11.35
CA GLY A 170 -13.90 5.26 -12.62
C GLY A 170 -15.34 4.77 -12.53
N PRO A 171 -15.94 4.38 -13.66
CA PRO A 171 -17.32 3.94 -13.71
C PRO A 171 -17.62 2.78 -12.76
N GLY A 172 -18.65 2.93 -11.94
CA GLY A 172 -19.16 1.86 -11.07
C GLY A 172 -18.44 1.68 -9.73
N VAL A 173 -17.38 2.46 -9.46
CA VAL A 173 -16.85 2.59 -8.09
C VAL A 173 -17.91 3.27 -7.23
N ARG A 174 -18.23 2.67 -6.08
CA ARG A 174 -19.23 3.17 -5.14
C ARG A 174 -18.56 3.78 -3.93
N LYS A 175 -18.81 5.05 -3.65
CA LYS A 175 -18.39 5.72 -2.42
C LYS A 175 -19.49 5.59 -1.35
N ILE A 176 -19.12 5.14 -0.17
CA ILE A 176 -20.00 5.05 1.02
C ILE A 176 -19.39 5.90 2.11
N ARG A 177 -20.14 6.91 2.54
CA ARG A 177 -19.75 7.79 3.63
C ARG A 177 -20.00 7.12 4.99
N LEU A 178 -18.96 6.99 5.82
CA LEU A 178 -19.07 6.40 7.15
C LEU A 178 -19.21 7.50 8.22
N ARG A 179 -20.36 7.51 8.89
CA ARG A 179 -20.69 8.43 10.00
C ARG A 179 -21.30 7.75 11.22
N GLU A 180 -21.72 6.50 11.07
CA GLU A 180 -22.39 5.75 12.15
C GLU A 180 -21.37 4.99 13.00
N GLY A 181 -21.48 5.13 14.32
CA GLY A 181 -20.53 4.57 15.27
C GLY A 181 -19.25 5.40 15.39
N VAL A 182 -18.16 4.74 15.76
CA VAL A 182 -16.86 5.36 16.03
C VAL A 182 -16.07 5.69 14.77
N VAL A 183 -16.27 4.97 13.67
CA VAL A 183 -15.44 5.09 12.45
C VAL A 183 -15.91 6.24 11.59
N ARG A 184 -15.00 7.18 11.27
CA ARG A 184 -15.23 8.21 10.26
C ARG A 184 -14.42 7.92 9.02
N GLY A 185 -14.90 8.38 7.87
CA GLY A 185 -14.19 8.21 6.61
C GLY A 185 -15.11 7.90 5.43
N SER A 186 -14.50 7.44 4.34
CA SER A 186 -15.23 7.06 3.13
C SER A 186 -14.71 5.73 2.60
N LEU A 187 -15.61 4.76 2.48
CA LEU A 187 -15.33 3.44 1.92
C LEU A 187 -15.63 3.44 0.42
N PHE A 188 -14.63 3.15 -0.39
CA PHE A 188 -14.75 2.96 -1.82
C PHE A 188 -14.82 1.48 -2.15
N ILE A 189 -15.87 1.09 -2.88
CA ILE A 189 -16.14 -0.30 -3.26
C ILE A 189 -16.01 -0.42 -4.78
N PRO A 190 -15.20 -1.36 -5.29
CA PRO A 190 -15.10 -1.63 -6.72
C PRO A 190 -16.46 -2.03 -7.34
N PRO A 191 -16.64 -1.85 -8.66
CA PRO A 191 -17.78 -2.42 -9.35
C PRO A 191 -17.80 -3.95 -9.26
N GLY A 192 -19.00 -4.53 -9.24
CA GLY A 192 -19.23 -5.97 -9.21
C GLY A 192 -19.72 -6.54 -7.87
N ASP A 193 -19.87 -7.87 -7.83
CA ASP A 193 -20.48 -8.57 -6.71
C ASP A 193 -19.51 -8.82 -5.54
N GLY A 194 -18.21 -8.66 -5.74
CA GLY A 194 -17.19 -8.90 -4.73
C GLY A 194 -17.21 -10.36 -4.21
N PRO A 195 -16.72 -10.62 -2.99
CA PRO A 195 -16.05 -9.68 -2.09
C PRO A 195 -14.67 -9.27 -2.64
N PHE A 196 -14.16 -8.13 -2.17
CA PHE A 196 -12.95 -7.48 -2.65
C PHE A 196 -11.89 -7.42 -1.57
N PRO A 197 -10.59 -7.57 -1.91
CA PRO A 197 -9.49 -7.25 -1.01
C PRO A 197 -9.68 -5.92 -0.25
N GLY A 198 -9.71 -5.96 1.08
CA GLY A 198 -9.89 -4.75 1.91
C GLY A 198 -8.57 -4.02 2.21
N VAL A 199 -8.55 -2.69 2.13
CA VAL A 199 -7.41 -1.85 2.52
C VAL A 199 -7.86 -0.62 3.30
N ILE A 200 -7.10 -0.24 4.32
CA ILE A 200 -7.26 1.02 5.05
C ILE A 200 -6.19 1.97 4.55
N ASP A 201 -6.62 3.14 4.11
CA ASP A 201 -5.79 4.18 3.53
C ASP A 201 -5.72 5.37 4.50
N MET A 202 -4.51 5.68 4.98
CA MET A 202 -4.26 6.75 5.93
C MET A 202 -3.22 7.72 5.35
N PHE A 203 -3.50 9.01 5.49
CA PHE A 203 -2.55 10.08 5.17
C PHE A 203 -1.80 10.54 6.41
N GLY A 204 -0.89 11.50 6.25
CA GLY A 204 -0.01 12.01 7.32
C GLY A 204 -0.66 13.08 8.18
N ASP A 205 0.18 13.98 8.68
CA ASP A 205 -0.10 15.04 9.65
C ASP A 205 -0.88 16.25 9.08
N GLU A 206 -1.44 16.15 7.89
CA GLU A 206 -2.31 17.19 7.33
C GLU A 206 -3.69 17.21 8.00
N GLY A 207 -4.10 16.07 8.59
CA GLY A 207 -5.44 15.89 9.12
C GLY A 207 -6.51 15.92 8.03
N GLY A 208 -7.78 15.95 8.44
CA GLY A 208 -8.88 15.93 7.49
C GLY A 208 -9.04 14.57 6.80
N LEU A 209 -9.83 14.56 5.72
CA LEU A 209 -10.06 13.35 4.93
C LEU A 209 -9.60 13.56 3.49
N LEU A 210 -8.64 12.74 3.09
CA LEU A 210 -8.12 12.67 1.72
C LEU A 210 -8.55 11.34 1.09
N GLU A 211 -9.23 11.42 -0.05
CA GLU A 211 -9.93 10.27 -0.64
C GLU A 211 -9.34 9.79 -1.97
N PHE A 212 -8.53 10.62 -2.64
CA PHE A 212 -8.10 10.39 -4.02
C PHE A 212 -7.30 9.09 -4.22
N ARG A 213 -6.52 8.64 -3.21
CA ARG A 213 -5.77 7.39 -3.28
C ARG A 213 -6.68 6.18 -3.09
N SER A 214 -7.59 6.24 -2.12
CA SER A 214 -8.61 5.21 -1.89
C SER A 214 -9.53 5.02 -3.09
N SER A 215 -9.96 6.11 -3.73
CA SER A 215 -10.80 6.03 -4.92
C SER A 215 -10.08 5.35 -6.09
N LEU A 216 -8.80 5.67 -6.32
CA LEU A 216 -7.98 5.01 -7.33
C LEU A 216 -7.74 3.53 -6.99
N LEU A 217 -7.46 3.18 -5.73
CA LEU A 217 -7.32 1.79 -5.28
C LEU A 217 -8.60 0.96 -5.54
N ALA A 218 -9.78 1.55 -5.42
CA ALA A 218 -11.03 0.86 -5.74
C ALA A 218 -11.17 0.53 -7.23
N ASN A 219 -10.59 1.33 -8.14
CA ASN A 219 -10.50 0.98 -9.56
C ASN A 219 -9.54 -0.20 -9.81
N ARG A 220 -8.66 -0.51 -8.85
CA ARG A 220 -7.73 -1.65 -8.90
C ARG A 220 -8.26 -2.89 -8.15
N GLY A 221 -9.54 -2.90 -7.80
CA GLY A 221 -10.22 -4.06 -7.22
C GLY A 221 -10.15 -4.16 -5.69
N PHE A 222 -9.79 -3.08 -4.99
CA PHE A 222 -9.75 -3.05 -3.52
C PHE A 222 -10.98 -2.36 -2.91
N ALA A 223 -11.57 -2.93 -1.86
CA ALA A 223 -12.45 -2.19 -0.97
C ALA A 223 -11.59 -1.27 -0.09
N ALA A 224 -11.47 0.01 -0.46
CA ALA A 224 -10.52 0.95 0.13
C ALA A 224 -11.20 1.95 1.07
N LEU A 225 -10.81 1.97 2.33
CA LEU A 225 -11.32 2.89 3.34
C LEU A 225 -10.35 4.06 3.55
N ALA A 226 -10.72 5.25 3.07
CA ALA A 226 -10.05 6.50 3.41
C ALA A 226 -10.35 6.84 4.87
N LEU A 227 -9.34 6.75 5.73
CA LEU A 227 -9.47 6.89 7.18
C LEU A 227 -8.83 8.21 7.68
N PRO A 228 -9.65 9.20 8.06
CA PRO A 228 -9.20 10.34 8.84
C PRO A 228 -9.04 9.92 10.30
N TYR A 229 -8.13 10.56 11.03
CA TYR A 229 -7.94 10.28 12.47
C TYR A 229 -7.78 11.55 13.33
N PHE A 230 -7.75 12.74 12.72
CA PHE A 230 -7.91 14.04 13.38
C PHE A 230 -8.29 15.11 12.35
N GLY A 231 -8.72 16.29 12.81
CA GLY A 231 -9.02 17.45 11.96
C GLY A 231 -10.24 17.23 11.05
N PHE A 232 -11.18 16.37 11.45
CA PHE A 232 -12.27 15.95 10.59
C PHE A 232 -13.57 15.60 11.34
N GLU A 233 -14.67 16.26 10.98
CA GLU A 233 -15.96 16.12 11.65
C GLU A 233 -15.85 16.21 13.18
N ASP A 234 -16.27 15.18 13.91
CA ASP A 234 -16.25 15.05 15.36
C ASP A 234 -14.97 14.36 15.91
N LEU A 235 -14.00 14.07 15.04
CA LEU A 235 -12.68 13.60 15.48
C LEU A 235 -11.90 14.72 16.18
N PRO A 236 -10.87 14.39 16.98
CA PRO A 236 -10.03 15.39 17.64
C PRO A 236 -9.50 16.43 16.64
N VAL A 237 -9.50 17.71 17.02
CA VAL A 237 -9.04 18.81 16.14
C VAL A 237 -7.54 18.70 15.83
N SER A 238 -6.75 18.15 16.75
CA SER A 238 -5.30 17.96 16.63
C SER A 238 -4.89 16.60 17.17
N MET A 239 -3.89 15.97 16.56
CA MET A 239 -3.29 14.75 17.09
C MET A 239 -2.37 15.07 18.29
N LYS A 240 -2.92 15.00 19.51
CA LYS A 240 -2.12 15.06 20.75
C LYS A 240 -1.78 13.67 21.27
N ASP A 241 -2.77 12.78 21.23
CA ASP A 241 -2.66 11.39 21.66
C ASP A 241 -3.14 10.46 20.54
N PHE A 242 -2.40 9.38 20.31
CA PHE A 242 -2.70 8.41 19.26
C PHE A 242 -3.52 7.25 19.84
N GLN A 243 -4.85 7.34 19.74
CA GLN A 243 -5.76 6.32 20.28
C GLN A 243 -5.82 5.10 19.34
N LEU A 244 -5.03 4.06 19.64
CA LEU A 244 -4.95 2.84 18.83
C LEU A 244 -6.28 2.10 18.73
N GLU A 245 -7.16 2.25 19.72
CA GLU A 245 -8.49 1.65 19.76
C GLU A 245 -9.36 2.10 18.58
N TYR A 246 -9.24 3.36 18.14
CA TYR A 246 -9.95 3.87 16.96
C TYR A 246 -9.57 3.07 15.71
N PHE A 247 -8.27 2.88 15.48
CA PHE A 247 -7.75 2.15 14.32
C PHE A 247 -8.08 0.66 14.38
N GLU A 248 -8.04 0.06 15.57
CA GLU A 248 -8.45 -1.33 15.77
C GLU A 248 -9.95 -1.53 15.45
N GLN A 249 -10.80 -0.62 15.91
CA GLN A 249 -12.23 -0.64 15.61
C GLN A 249 -12.49 -0.46 14.11
N THR A 250 -11.74 0.42 13.45
CA THR A 250 -11.80 0.56 11.99
C THR A 250 -11.36 -0.70 11.25
N ALA A 251 -10.28 -1.35 11.68
CA ALA A 251 -9.82 -2.60 11.07
C ALA A 251 -10.87 -3.71 11.19
N ARG A 252 -11.48 -3.85 12.37
CA ARG A 252 -12.60 -4.78 12.59
C ARG A 252 -13.82 -4.43 11.75
N PHE A 253 -14.14 -3.15 11.59
CA PHE A 253 -15.23 -2.70 10.74
C PHE A 253 -15.02 -3.14 9.29
N LEU A 254 -13.84 -2.89 8.73
CA LEU A 254 -13.53 -3.26 7.35
C LEU A 254 -13.50 -4.79 7.17
N GLN A 255 -12.92 -5.54 8.11
CA GLN A 255 -12.91 -7.01 8.08
C GLN A 255 -14.31 -7.62 8.09
N ARG A 256 -15.25 -7.04 8.86
CA ARG A 256 -16.64 -7.50 8.94
C ARG A 256 -17.48 -7.06 7.75
N HIS A 257 -16.98 -6.16 6.92
CA HIS A 257 -17.75 -5.63 5.80
C HIS A 257 -18.03 -6.75 4.78
N PRO A 258 -19.28 -6.99 4.34
CA PRO A 258 -19.63 -8.16 3.51
C PRO A 258 -18.95 -8.16 2.13
N LYS A 259 -18.47 -7.01 1.67
CA LYS A 259 -17.71 -6.84 0.43
C LYS A 259 -16.19 -6.85 0.64
N ALA A 260 -15.67 -7.10 1.84
CA ALA A 260 -14.24 -7.26 2.09
C ALA A 260 -13.85 -8.76 2.09
N LYS A 261 -12.74 -9.11 1.43
CA LYS A 261 -12.21 -10.47 1.34
C LYS A 261 -10.77 -10.50 1.85
N ALA A 262 -10.49 -11.42 2.76
CA ALA A 262 -9.13 -11.79 3.13
C ALA A 262 -8.41 -12.53 2.00
N THR A 263 -7.07 -12.51 2.00
CA THR A 263 -6.29 -13.35 1.07
C THR A 263 -6.45 -14.81 1.48
N THR A 264 -6.84 -15.65 0.52
CA THR A 264 -6.89 -17.11 0.73
C THR A 264 -5.49 -17.72 0.65
N ILE A 265 -5.28 -18.91 1.23
CA ILE A 265 -4.00 -19.62 1.08
C ILE A 265 -3.73 -19.89 -0.40
N LYS A 266 -4.76 -20.26 -1.16
CA LYS A 266 -4.64 -20.49 -2.61
C LYS A 266 -4.08 -19.28 -3.36
N GLU A 267 -4.62 -18.09 -3.09
CA GLU A 267 -4.16 -16.85 -3.72
C GLU A 267 -2.74 -16.48 -3.26
N ALA A 268 -2.43 -16.66 -1.97
CA ALA A 268 -1.09 -16.41 -1.44
C ALA A 268 -0.04 -17.36 -2.06
N LEU A 269 -0.39 -18.64 -2.22
CA LEU A 269 0.47 -19.63 -2.88
C LEU A 269 0.70 -19.28 -4.35
N ALA A 270 -0.34 -18.93 -5.11
CA ALA A 270 -0.17 -18.56 -6.53
C ALA A 270 0.78 -17.36 -6.70
N LYS A 271 0.63 -16.31 -5.88
CA LYS A 271 1.54 -15.16 -5.87
C LYS A 271 2.97 -15.55 -5.46
N TRP A 272 3.08 -16.46 -4.49
CA TRP A 272 4.36 -16.96 -4.04
C TRP A 272 5.07 -17.78 -5.14
N GLU A 273 4.36 -18.65 -5.86
CA GLU A 273 4.88 -19.46 -6.96
C GLU A 273 5.37 -18.58 -8.11
N GLU A 274 4.60 -17.56 -8.50
CA GLU A 274 4.99 -16.58 -9.51
C GLU A 274 6.30 -15.87 -9.13
N LYS A 275 6.41 -15.43 -7.87
CA LYS A 275 7.60 -14.74 -7.37
C LYS A 275 8.81 -15.66 -7.19
N ALA A 276 8.58 -16.90 -6.76
CA ALA A 276 9.64 -17.87 -6.47
C ALA A 276 10.11 -18.62 -7.72
N GLY A 277 9.33 -18.63 -8.80
CA GLY A 277 9.63 -19.37 -10.03
C GLY A 277 9.60 -20.88 -9.86
N GLN A 278 8.96 -21.39 -8.80
CA GLN A 278 8.85 -22.82 -8.49
C GLN A 278 7.44 -23.16 -7.99
N LYS A 279 7.04 -24.43 -8.16
CA LYS A 279 5.77 -24.92 -7.60
C LYS A 279 5.86 -25.08 -6.10
N ALA A 280 4.82 -24.66 -5.39
CA ALA A 280 4.74 -24.75 -3.95
C ALA A 280 4.75 -26.20 -3.45
N SER A 281 4.27 -27.15 -4.26
CA SER A 281 4.30 -28.58 -3.93
C SER A 281 5.70 -29.16 -3.81
N GLU A 282 6.67 -28.59 -4.52
CA GLU A 282 8.07 -29.06 -4.59
C GLU A 282 8.99 -28.30 -3.64
N ALA A 283 8.51 -27.19 -3.08
CA ALA A 283 9.30 -26.29 -2.26
C ALA A 283 9.49 -26.82 -0.83
N LYS A 284 10.73 -26.72 -0.34
CA LYS A 284 11.07 -27.03 1.06
C LYS A 284 10.75 -25.89 2.03
N GLU A 285 10.73 -24.66 1.55
CA GLU A 285 10.45 -23.48 2.35
C GLU A 285 9.43 -22.58 1.65
N VAL A 286 8.31 -22.30 2.31
CA VAL A 286 7.22 -21.49 1.77
C VAL A 286 6.92 -20.32 2.71
N LYS A 287 6.93 -19.11 2.15
CA LYS A 287 6.82 -17.83 2.89
C LYS A 287 5.54 -17.10 2.50
N LEU A 288 4.51 -17.26 3.33
CA LEU A 288 3.19 -16.62 3.20
C LEU A 288 2.95 -15.58 4.32
N TYR A 289 4.01 -14.96 4.82
CA TYR A 289 3.91 -13.93 5.85
C TYR A 289 3.46 -12.58 5.27
N ALA A 290 2.91 -11.71 6.11
CA ALA A 290 2.56 -10.32 5.79
C ALA A 290 1.74 -10.16 4.49
N GLN A 291 0.70 -10.98 4.32
CA GLN A 291 -0.18 -10.82 3.16
C GLN A 291 -0.96 -9.52 3.26
N ILE A 292 -1.17 -8.87 2.12
CA ILE A 292 -1.99 -7.67 2.01
C ILE A 292 -3.03 -7.93 0.91
N PRO A 293 -4.32 -8.07 1.26
CA PRO A 293 -4.89 -8.18 2.62
C PRO A 293 -4.41 -9.43 3.39
N PRO A 294 -4.48 -9.46 4.74
CA PRO A 294 -3.97 -10.58 5.53
C PRO A 294 -4.77 -11.86 5.31
N ILE A 295 -4.14 -13.00 5.62
CA ILE A 295 -4.83 -14.29 5.70
C ILE A 295 -5.58 -14.38 7.03
N GLU A 296 -6.88 -14.68 7.00
CA GLU A 296 -7.69 -14.87 8.22
C GLU A 296 -7.92 -16.35 8.55
N LYS A 297 -7.88 -17.23 7.54
CA LYS A 297 -8.21 -18.65 7.68
C LYS A 297 -7.20 -19.50 6.94
N MET A 298 -6.68 -20.51 7.63
CA MET A 298 -5.93 -21.60 7.00
C MET A 298 -6.93 -22.50 6.28
N ASP A 299 -6.78 -22.64 4.95
CA ASP A 299 -7.67 -23.48 4.12
C ASP A 299 -6.94 -24.74 3.60
N ALA A 300 -7.69 -25.64 2.97
CA ALA A 300 -7.20 -26.95 2.53
C ALA A 300 -6.04 -26.88 1.51
N SER A 301 -5.83 -25.73 0.87
CA SER A 301 -4.75 -25.54 -0.12
C SER A 301 -3.36 -25.71 0.51
N LEU A 302 -3.21 -25.56 1.83
CA LEU A 302 -1.97 -25.92 2.54
C LEU A 302 -1.57 -27.37 2.34
N SER A 303 -2.51 -28.27 2.10
CA SER A 303 -2.21 -29.70 1.89
C SER A 303 -1.42 -29.97 0.61
N THR A 304 -1.31 -29.00 -0.30
CA THR A 304 -0.48 -29.10 -1.51
C THR A 304 1.03 -29.07 -1.21
N LEU A 305 1.42 -28.58 -0.02
CA LEU A 305 2.81 -28.37 0.41
C LEU A 305 3.49 -29.68 0.87
N ALA A 306 3.48 -30.71 0.02
CA ALA A 306 3.91 -32.07 0.37
C ALA A 306 5.39 -32.16 0.80
N HIS A 307 6.27 -31.35 0.19
CA HIS A 307 7.71 -31.33 0.46
C HIS A 307 8.14 -30.21 1.43
N CYS A 308 7.19 -29.43 1.96
CA CYS A 308 7.51 -28.27 2.79
C CYS A 308 8.02 -28.67 4.18
N GLU A 309 9.22 -28.21 4.50
CA GLU A 309 9.88 -28.37 5.80
C GLU A 309 9.73 -27.10 6.65
N LYS A 310 9.59 -25.93 6.03
CA LYS A 310 9.48 -24.63 6.70
C LYS A 310 8.32 -23.80 6.16
N LEU A 311 7.29 -23.59 6.98
CA LEU A 311 6.12 -22.77 6.61
C LEU A 311 6.06 -21.49 7.45
N SER A 312 6.06 -20.35 6.78
CA SER A 312 5.86 -19.04 7.43
C SER A 312 4.50 -18.44 7.08
N LEU A 313 3.68 -18.24 8.12
CA LEU A 313 2.35 -17.62 8.08
C LEU A 313 2.27 -16.44 9.06
N SER A 314 3.41 -15.93 9.54
CA SER A 314 3.48 -14.82 10.49
C SER A 314 2.93 -13.50 9.93
N THR A 315 2.50 -12.60 10.81
CA THR A 315 1.95 -11.28 10.45
C THR A 315 0.74 -11.41 9.52
N ASN A 316 -0.26 -12.15 9.99
CA ASN A 316 -1.56 -12.32 9.35
C ASN A 316 -2.65 -12.18 10.43
N CYS A 317 -3.90 -12.57 10.14
CA CYS A 317 -5.02 -12.47 11.09
C CYS A 317 -5.62 -13.85 11.40
N ILE A 318 -4.80 -14.91 11.41
CA ILE A 318 -5.26 -16.28 11.59
C ILE A 318 -5.77 -16.48 13.02
N GLU A 319 -7.02 -16.93 13.17
CA GLU A 319 -7.61 -17.19 14.50
C GLU A 319 -7.49 -18.65 14.95
N LYS A 320 -7.41 -19.59 13.99
CA LYS A 320 -7.44 -21.03 14.22
C LYS A 320 -6.41 -21.74 13.36
N ILE A 321 -5.62 -22.59 13.99
CA ILE A 321 -4.71 -23.50 13.30
C ILE A 321 -5.54 -24.65 12.74
N ALA A 322 -5.42 -24.92 11.44
CA ALA A 322 -6.17 -25.99 10.77
C ALA A 322 -5.48 -26.40 9.46
N ASN A 323 -5.93 -27.51 8.88
CA ASN A 323 -5.56 -27.95 7.53
C ASN A 323 -4.05 -28.23 7.34
N LEU A 324 -3.38 -28.71 8.40
CA LEU A 324 -1.96 -29.07 8.36
C LEU A 324 -1.69 -30.54 7.95
N ASN A 325 -2.74 -31.34 7.72
CA ASN A 325 -2.66 -32.79 7.48
C ASN A 325 -1.79 -33.21 6.28
N GLY A 326 -1.65 -32.34 5.27
CA GLY A 326 -0.83 -32.63 4.08
C GLY A 326 0.68 -32.39 4.27
N LEU A 327 1.10 -31.71 5.35
CA LEU A 327 2.47 -31.25 5.53
C LEU A 327 3.32 -32.27 6.30
N LYS A 328 3.54 -33.42 5.70
CA LYS A 328 4.20 -34.58 6.34
C LYS A 328 5.67 -34.34 6.73
N ASN A 329 6.30 -33.33 6.14
CA ASN A 329 7.73 -33.02 6.34
C ASN A 329 7.96 -31.75 7.16
N LEU A 330 6.91 -31.15 7.73
CA LEU A 330 7.02 -29.85 8.40
C LEU A 330 7.85 -29.94 9.68
N ARG A 331 8.94 -29.15 9.73
CA ARG A 331 9.85 -29.06 10.88
C ARG A 331 9.78 -27.70 11.57
N ILE A 332 9.56 -26.63 10.80
CA ILE A 332 9.50 -25.25 11.30
C ILE A 332 8.16 -24.62 10.90
N LEU A 333 7.40 -24.16 11.89
CA LEU A 333 6.14 -23.45 11.69
C LEU A 333 6.19 -22.08 12.36
N SER A 334 6.02 -21.04 11.55
CA SER A 334 6.02 -19.65 11.99
C SER A 334 4.63 -19.06 11.86
N LEU A 335 4.00 -18.77 13.00
CA LEU A 335 2.64 -18.26 13.20
C LEU A 335 2.61 -17.00 14.09
N GLY A 336 3.74 -16.31 14.25
CA GLY A 336 3.80 -15.11 15.08
C GLY A 336 2.99 -13.95 14.53
N ARG A 337 2.51 -13.03 15.37
CA ARG A 337 1.65 -11.90 14.99
C ARG A 337 0.40 -12.37 14.23
N ASN A 338 -0.43 -13.17 14.91
CA ASN A 338 -1.74 -13.63 14.45
C ASN A 338 -2.76 -13.48 15.61
N ASN A 339 -3.98 -14.00 15.45
CA ASN A 339 -5.07 -13.91 16.43
C ASN A 339 -5.36 -15.27 17.10
N ILE A 340 -4.36 -16.15 17.21
CA ILE A 340 -4.54 -17.53 17.67
C ILE A 340 -4.75 -17.57 19.18
N LYS A 341 -5.77 -18.31 19.64
CA LYS A 341 -6.14 -18.40 21.06
C LYS A 341 -5.73 -19.69 21.76
N ASN A 342 -5.41 -20.74 21.00
CA ASN A 342 -5.01 -22.04 21.52
C ASN A 342 -4.24 -22.82 20.44
N LEU A 343 -3.61 -23.93 20.86
CA LEU A 343 -2.75 -24.75 20.02
C LEU A 343 -3.47 -25.93 19.34
N ASN A 344 -4.81 -25.99 19.41
CA ASN A 344 -5.58 -27.04 18.73
C ASN A 344 -5.39 -26.90 17.20
N GLY A 345 -5.30 -28.03 16.50
CA GLY A 345 -5.03 -28.10 15.07
C GLY A 345 -3.57 -28.42 14.71
N LEU A 346 -2.67 -28.42 15.70
CA LEU A 346 -1.27 -28.85 15.54
C LEU A 346 -1.09 -30.37 15.65
N GLU A 347 -2.12 -31.12 16.01
CA GLU A 347 -2.03 -32.57 16.25
C GLU A 347 -1.57 -33.33 15.01
N ALA A 348 -1.93 -32.84 13.82
CA ALA A 348 -1.54 -33.40 12.55
C ALA A 348 -0.03 -33.34 12.28
N VAL A 349 0.68 -32.39 12.93
CA VAL A 349 2.11 -32.14 12.70
C VAL A 349 2.99 -32.26 13.95
N GLY A 350 2.40 -32.62 15.09
CA GLY A 350 3.11 -32.59 16.37
C GLY A 350 4.30 -33.53 16.44
N ASP A 351 4.23 -34.71 15.83
CA ASP A 351 5.29 -35.72 15.90
C ASP A 351 6.53 -35.40 15.03
N MET A 352 6.47 -34.37 14.20
CA MET A 352 7.59 -33.93 13.35
C MET A 352 8.07 -32.50 13.59
N LEU A 353 7.28 -31.65 14.26
CA LEU A 353 7.63 -30.26 14.46
C LEU A 353 8.82 -30.11 15.44
N GLU A 354 9.84 -29.37 15.01
CA GLU A 354 11.06 -29.09 15.78
C GLU A 354 11.09 -27.64 16.28
N GLU A 355 10.53 -26.71 15.51
CA GLU A 355 10.47 -25.30 15.87
C GLU A 355 9.07 -24.73 15.67
N LEU A 356 8.54 -24.06 16.70
CA LEU A 356 7.27 -23.35 16.66
C LEU A 356 7.47 -21.89 17.09
N TRP A 357 7.22 -20.96 16.18
CA TRP A 357 7.27 -19.53 16.47
C TRP A 357 5.85 -18.97 16.47
N ILE A 358 5.28 -18.72 17.65
CA ILE A 358 3.88 -18.30 17.85
C ILE A 358 3.75 -17.08 18.75
N SER A 359 4.79 -16.25 18.79
CA SER A 359 4.82 -15.01 19.57
C SER A 359 3.80 -13.98 19.06
N TYR A 360 3.36 -13.05 19.91
CA TYR A 360 2.34 -12.03 19.56
C TYR A 360 1.04 -12.67 19.06
N ASN A 361 0.44 -13.50 19.91
CA ASN A 361 -0.89 -14.11 19.70
C ASN A 361 -1.72 -13.91 20.98
N LEU A 362 -2.87 -14.59 21.09
CA LEU A 362 -3.82 -14.45 22.20
C LEU A 362 -3.93 -15.75 23.01
N ILE A 363 -2.83 -16.50 23.16
CA ILE A 363 -2.84 -17.81 23.82
C ILE A 363 -2.86 -17.64 25.33
N GLU A 364 -3.95 -18.08 25.96
CA GLU A 364 -4.08 -18.10 27.42
C GLU A 364 -3.72 -19.46 28.03
N LYS A 365 -3.98 -20.56 27.30
CA LYS A 365 -3.84 -21.94 27.78
C LYS A 365 -3.05 -22.77 26.79
N LEU A 366 -2.12 -23.58 27.29
CA LEU A 366 -1.24 -24.45 26.50
C LEU A 366 -1.85 -25.83 26.24
N LYS A 367 -3.17 -25.90 26.10
CA LYS A 367 -3.86 -27.16 25.72
C LYS A 367 -3.40 -27.59 24.34
N GLY A 368 -2.99 -28.85 24.19
CA GLY A 368 -2.49 -29.42 22.94
C GLY A 368 -0.96 -29.37 22.78
N ILE A 369 -0.23 -28.71 23.69
CA ILE A 369 1.24 -28.64 23.62
C ILE A 369 1.90 -30.03 23.66
N HIS A 370 1.35 -30.94 24.46
CA HIS A 370 1.89 -32.28 24.73
C HIS A 370 2.05 -33.15 23.47
N VAL A 371 1.40 -32.81 22.36
CA VAL A 371 1.49 -33.56 21.09
C VAL A 371 2.82 -33.32 20.38
N MET A 372 3.53 -32.22 20.68
CA MET A 372 4.76 -31.83 19.98
C MET A 372 6.04 -32.43 20.59
N LYS A 373 6.17 -33.76 20.60
CA LYS A 373 7.26 -34.46 21.32
C LYS A 373 8.67 -34.18 20.80
N LYS A 374 8.82 -33.71 19.55
CA LYS A 374 10.12 -33.37 18.95
C LYS A 374 10.49 -31.89 19.01
N LEU A 375 9.66 -31.06 19.65
CA LEU A 375 9.87 -29.62 19.70
C LEU A 375 11.12 -29.27 20.50
N LYS A 376 12.04 -28.54 19.88
CA LYS A 376 13.29 -28.05 20.46
C LYS A 376 13.27 -26.55 20.74
N VAL A 377 12.61 -25.80 19.86
CA VAL A 377 12.53 -24.34 19.94
C VAL A 377 11.07 -23.91 20.01
N LEU A 378 10.72 -23.18 21.06
CA LEU A 378 9.39 -22.59 21.22
C LEU A 378 9.50 -21.09 21.51
N TYR A 379 9.03 -20.28 20.57
CA TYR A 379 8.92 -18.84 20.78
C TYR A 379 7.46 -18.44 20.97
N ILE A 380 7.04 -18.21 22.21
CA ILE A 380 5.67 -17.90 22.63
C ILE A 380 5.59 -16.56 23.40
N SER A 381 6.54 -15.66 23.18
CA SER A 381 6.54 -14.31 23.76
C SER A 381 5.26 -13.53 23.43
N ASN A 382 4.90 -12.56 24.27
CA ASN A 382 3.75 -11.67 24.05
C ASN A 382 2.45 -12.45 23.79
N ASN A 383 2.11 -13.34 24.71
CA ASN A 383 0.84 -14.07 24.76
C ASN A 383 0.17 -13.80 26.13
N LEU A 384 -0.87 -14.57 26.48
CA LEU A 384 -1.72 -14.28 27.64
C LEU A 384 -1.63 -15.36 28.73
N VAL A 385 -0.54 -16.12 28.81
CA VAL A 385 -0.39 -17.18 29.82
C VAL A 385 -0.11 -16.56 31.21
N LYS A 386 -0.96 -16.89 32.20
CA LYS A 386 -0.94 -16.24 33.52
C LYS A 386 -0.51 -17.14 34.67
N ASP A 387 -0.57 -18.47 34.50
CA ASP A 387 -0.49 -19.41 35.60
C ASP A 387 0.62 -20.46 35.42
N TRP A 388 1.33 -20.79 36.51
CA TRP A 388 2.33 -21.86 36.52
C TRP A 388 1.77 -23.23 36.13
N GLY A 389 0.47 -23.48 36.35
CA GLY A 389 -0.17 -24.72 35.94
C GLY A 389 -0.21 -24.92 34.42
N GLU A 390 -0.29 -23.82 33.65
CA GLU A 390 -0.16 -23.88 32.19
C GLU A 390 1.31 -24.02 31.79
N PHE A 391 2.22 -23.25 32.43
CA PHE A 391 3.66 -23.32 32.17
C PHE A 391 4.24 -24.73 32.43
N ALA A 392 3.81 -25.41 33.50
CA ALA A 392 4.26 -26.75 33.86
C ALA A 392 3.96 -27.80 32.78
N LYS A 393 2.96 -27.57 31.90
CA LYS A 393 2.67 -28.46 30.76
C LYS A 393 3.79 -28.47 29.73
N LEU A 394 4.66 -27.46 29.71
CA LEU A 394 5.86 -27.47 28.87
C LEU A 394 6.83 -28.59 29.27
N ALA A 395 6.76 -29.11 30.50
CA ALA A 395 7.57 -30.25 30.93
C ALA A 395 7.24 -31.54 30.17
N ASP A 396 6.06 -31.63 29.54
CA ASP A 396 5.66 -32.75 28.67
C ASP A 396 6.45 -32.80 27.34
N LEU A 397 7.27 -31.79 27.07
CA LEU A 397 8.14 -31.66 25.89
C LEU A 397 9.56 -32.14 26.22
N PRO A 398 9.91 -33.39 25.88
CA PRO A 398 11.15 -33.99 26.37
C PRO A 398 12.43 -33.39 25.77
N LEU A 399 12.31 -32.74 24.59
CA LEU A 399 13.43 -32.20 23.80
C LEU A 399 13.47 -30.66 23.76
N LEU A 400 12.67 -29.96 24.57
CA LEU A 400 12.64 -28.50 24.55
C LEU A 400 13.96 -27.92 25.11
N GLU A 401 14.65 -27.14 24.29
CA GLU A 401 15.98 -26.58 24.60
C GLU A 401 16.00 -25.04 24.62
N ASP A 402 15.29 -24.39 23.71
CA ASP A 402 15.22 -22.92 23.61
C ASP A 402 13.76 -22.45 23.75
N LEU A 403 13.50 -21.64 24.76
CA LEU A 403 12.19 -21.08 25.07
C LEU A 403 12.29 -19.56 25.16
N VAL A 404 11.42 -18.87 24.43
CA VAL A 404 11.16 -17.43 24.63
C VAL A 404 9.72 -17.24 25.04
N PHE A 405 9.53 -16.73 26.25
CA PHE A 405 8.27 -16.57 26.96
C PHE A 405 8.02 -15.13 27.43
N VAL A 406 8.97 -14.21 27.25
CA VAL A 406 8.86 -12.77 27.59
C VAL A 406 7.51 -12.16 27.20
N GLY A 407 6.95 -11.30 28.06
CA GLY A 407 5.72 -10.55 27.78
C GLY A 407 4.44 -11.37 27.92
N ASN A 408 4.52 -12.52 28.59
CA ASN A 408 3.34 -13.19 29.13
C ASN A 408 3.09 -12.69 30.56
N PRO A 409 1.83 -12.53 31.02
CA PRO A 409 1.54 -12.04 32.36
C PRO A 409 2.21 -12.83 33.49
N LEU A 410 2.42 -14.14 33.32
CA LEU A 410 3.16 -14.97 34.26
C LEU A 410 4.63 -14.51 34.37
N GLU A 411 5.28 -14.30 33.23
CA GLU A 411 6.69 -13.89 33.18
C GLU A 411 6.85 -12.47 33.68
N GLU A 412 6.02 -11.51 33.23
CA GLU A 412 6.10 -10.12 33.69
C GLU A 412 5.99 -10.01 35.21
N LYS A 413 5.07 -10.78 35.81
CA LYS A 413 4.91 -10.83 37.27
C LYS A 413 6.19 -11.34 37.96
N HIS A 414 6.70 -12.50 37.55
CA HIS A 414 7.85 -13.12 38.21
C HIS A 414 9.19 -12.45 37.88
N SER A 415 9.29 -11.79 36.73
CA SER A 415 10.42 -10.94 36.38
C SER A 415 10.45 -9.69 37.24
N SER A 416 9.30 -9.10 37.56
CA SER A 416 9.21 -7.98 38.52
C SER A 416 9.57 -8.38 39.95
N GLU A 417 9.34 -9.64 40.32
CA GLU A 417 9.73 -10.23 41.61
C GLU A 417 11.20 -10.71 41.63
N GLY A 418 11.87 -10.72 40.48
CA GLY A 418 13.27 -11.16 40.33
C GLY A 418 13.48 -12.67 40.41
N ASN A 419 12.42 -13.48 40.40
CA ASN A 419 12.47 -14.94 40.60
C ASN A 419 12.12 -15.76 39.33
N TRP A 420 11.84 -15.10 38.20
CA TRP A 420 11.42 -15.75 36.95
C TRP A 420 12.37 -16.86 36.49
N LEU A 421 13.66 -16.56 36.34
CA LEU A 421 14.65 -17.50 35.81
C LEU A 421 14.78 -18.75 36.68
N GLU A 422 14.81 -18.59 38.00
CA GLU A 422 14.93 -19.70 38.96
C GLU A 422 13.67 -20.59 38.96
N GLU A 423 12.49 -19.99 39.04
CA GLU A 423 11.23 -20.74 39.10
C GLU A 423 10.91 -21.44 37.76
N ALA A 424 11.26 -20.81 36.63
CA ALA A 424 11.10 -21.39 35.31
C ALA A 424 12.07 -22.56 35.07
N THR A 425 13.35 -22.40 35.38
CA THR A 425 14.37 -23.44 35.19
C THR A 425 14.16 -24.63 36.13
N LYS A 426 13.68 -24.39 37.36
CA LYS A 426 13.26 -25.46 38.29
C LYS A 426 12.15 -26.36 37.72
N ARG A 427 11.19 -25.78 37.00
CA ARG A 427 10.07 -26.54 36.38
C ARG A 427 10.45 -27.16 35.04
N LEU A 428 11.35 -26.53 34.30
CA LEU A 428 11.86 -27.00 33.01
C LEU A 428 13.37 -27.23 33.10
N PRO A 429 13.81 -28.28 33.83
CA PRO A 429 15.23 -28.49 34.08
C PRO A 429 16.02 -28.82 32.82
N ARG A 430 15.39 -29.19 31.71
CA ARG A 430 16.08 -29.57 30.46
C ARG A 430 16.42 -28.38 29.56
N LEU A 431 15.95 -27.19 29.91
CA LEU A 431 16.10 -26.01 29.07
C LEU A 431 17.56 -25.54 29.04
N LYS A 432 18.08 -25.25 27.84
CA LYS A 432 19.43 -24.72 27.63
C LYS A 432 19.43 -23.19 27.51
N LYS A 433 18.30 -22.61 27.09
CA LYS A 433 18.16 -21.17 26.89
C LYS A 433 16.73 -20.72 27.21
N LEU A 434 16.62 -19.69 28.05
CA LEU A 434 15.38 -19.05 28.42
C LEU A 434 15.46 -17.55 28.12
N ASP A 435 14.53 -17.03 27.32
CA ASP A 435 14.39 -15.60 27.05
C ASP A 435 15.68 -14.93 26.53
N GLY A 436 16.42 -15.67 25.70
CA GLY A 436 17.71 -15.20 25.17
C GLY A 436 18.91 -15.47 26.08
N THR A 437 18.69 -15.87 27.33
CA THR A 437 19.73 -16.13 28.33
C THR A 437 20.11 -17.61 28.38
N PRO A 438 21.39 -17.97 28.20
CA PRO A 438 21.85 -19.35 28.40
C PRO A 438 21.64 -19.80 29.85
N VAL A 439 21.07 -20.98 30.03
CA VAL A 439 20.93 -21.63 31.35
C VAL A 439 22.17 -22.47 31.58
N ILE A 440 23.12 -21.93 32.35
CA ILE A 440 24.35 -22.62 32.73
C ILE A 440 24.05 -23.46 33.98
N LYS A 441 24.17 -24.78 33.87
CA LYS A 441 24.16 -25.67 35.03
C LYS A 441 25.59 -25.86 35.52
N GLN A 442 25.79 -25.82 36.83
CA GLN A 442 26.97 -26.44 37.42
C GLN A 442 26.74 -27.96 37.28
N GLU A 443 27.60 -28.64 36.53
CA GLU A 443 27.65 -30.09 36.54
C GLU A 443 28.03 -30.50 37.97
N GLU A 444 27.10 -31.10 38.72
CA GLU A 444 27.50 -31.90 39.87
C GLU A 444 28.29 -33.07 39.30
N GLU A 445 29.61 -33.04 39.46
CA GLU A 445 30.48 -34.20 39.30
C GLU A 445 29.85 -35.34 40.11
N GLU A 446 29.21 -36.28 39.43
CA GLU A 446 28.92 -37.59 40.00
C GLU A 446 30.28 -38.17 40.41
N GLY A 447 30.55 -38.11 41.72
CA GLY A 447 31.68 -38.79 42.31
C GLY A 447 31.59 -40.28 42.02
N GLU A 448 32.34 -40.74 41.02
CA GLU A 448 32.85 -42.10 40.97
C GLU A 448 33.76 -42.28 42.20
N GLY A 449 33.12 -42.59 43.33
CA GLY A 449 33.81 -43.09 44.51
C GLY A 449 34.31 -44.49 44.23
N GLU A 450 35.64 -44.61 44.18
CA GLU A 450 36.38 -45.87 44.28
C GLU A 450 35.90 -46.71 45.49
N ASN A 451 35.48 -47.94 45.24
CA ASN A 451 35.96 -49.16 45.92
C ASN A 451 35.38 -50.43 45.30
#